data_AF-A0A251P1K6-F1
#
_entry.id   AF-A0A251P1K6-F1
#
_cell.length_a   1.000
_cell.length_b   1.000
_cell.length_c   1.000
_cell.angle_alpha   90.00
_cell.angle_beta   90.00
_cell.angle_gamma   90.00
#
_symmetry.space_group_name_H-M   'P 1'
#
loop_
_entity.id
_entity.type
_entity.pdbx_description
1 polymer ?
#
loop_
_entity_poly.entity_id
_entity_poly.type
_entity_poly.pdbx_seq_one_letter_code
_entity_poly.pdbx_strand_id
1 'polypeptide(L)'
;MQDYTLHKIDSNRKEWIKVDNWDNLTISKQEAKAYSKDLSTYCGRLLEETEDELAEMIKKGSVRGGDVSTILCQDLSAHCSRTR
;
A
#
# COMPACT_ATOMS: atom_id res chain seq x y z
N MET A 1 9.22 -3.52 4.89
CA MET A 1 8.11 -3.99 4.03
C MET A 1 8.57 -5.26 3.36
N GLN A 2 7.71 -6.27 3.19
CA GLN A 2 8.07 -7.47 2.42
C GLN A 2 8.14 -7.07 0.93
N ASP A 3 9.07 -7.65 0.18
CA ASP A 3 9.19 -7.38 -1.25
C ASP A 3 8.09 -8.09 -2.03
N TYR A 4 7.44 -7.35 -2.93
CA TYR A 4 6.43 -7.86 -3.84
C TYR A 4 6.74 -7.38 -5.24
N THR A 5 6.47 -8.20 -6.24
CA THR A 5 6.69 -7.82 -7.63
C THR A 5 5.52 -8.23 -8.51
N LEU A 6 5.40 -7.59 -9.68
CA LEU A 6 4.32 -7.84 -10.62
C LEU A 6 4.73 -8.91 -11.62
N HIS A 7 4.11 -10.08 -11.52
CA HIS A 7 4.24 -11.17 -12.48
C HIS A 7 3.20 -11.02 -13.59
N LYS A 8 3.67 -10.91 -14.84
CA LYS A 8 2.81 -10.87 -16.03
C LYS A 8 2.64 -12.31 -16.54
N ILE A 9 1.50 -12.92 -16.19
CA ILE A 9 1.18 -14.30 -16.59
C ILE A 9 0.86 -14.35 -18.09
N ASP A 10 0.09 -13.37 -18.57
CA ASP A 10 -0.22 -13.16 -19.98
C ASP A 10 -0.45 -11.66 -20.26
N SER A 11 -0.88 -11.29 -21.48
CA SER A 11 -1.09 -9.90 -21.88
C SER A 11 -2.12 -9.15 -21.02
N ASN A 12 -3.06 -9.87 -20.38
CA ASN A 12 -4.16 -9.29 -19.62
C ASN A 12 -4.11 -9.65 -18.12
N ARG A 13 -3.37 -10.68 -17.73
CA ARG A 13 -3.28 -11.15 -16.35
C ARG A 13 -1.96 -10.75 -15.72
N LYS A 14 -2.07 -9.94 -14.67
CA LYS A 14 -0.95 -9.49 -13.84
C LYS A 14 -1.28 -9.80 -12.40
N GLU A 15 -0.34 -10.41 -11.70
CA GLU A 15 -0.48 -10.75 -10.28
C GLU A 15 0.70 -10.20 -9.49
N TRP A 16 0.40 -9.74 -8.27
CA TRP A 16 1.44 -9.40 -7.31
C TRP A 16 1.88 -10.68 -6.60
N ILE A 17 3.15 -11.04 -6.76
CA ILE A 17 3.76 -12.17 -6.08
C ILE A 17 4.71 -11.66 -5.02
N LYS A 18 4.72 -12.34 -3.87
CA LYS A 18 5.71 -12.11 -2.82
C LYS A 18 7.07 -12.63 -3.29
N VAL A 19 8.13 -11.86 -3.05
CA VAL A 19 9.50 -12.24 -3.42
C VAL A 19 10.23 -12.79 -2.20
N ASP A 20 10.39 -14.11 -2.13
CA ASP A 20 11.21 -14.75 -1.09
C ASP A 20 12.69 -14.79 -1.48
N ASN A 21 12.98 -15.05 -2.76
CA ASN A 21 14.32 -15.01 -3.32
C ASN A 21 14.29 -14.47 -4.75
N TRP A 22 15.03 -13.39 -5.00
CA TRP A 22 15.16 -12.73 -6.29
C TRP A 22 15.77 -13.61 -7.39
N ASP A 23 16.53 -14.65 -7.03
CA ASP A 23 17.14 -15.58 -7.99
C ASP A 23 16.19 -16.69 -8.44
N ASN A 24 15.08 -16.89 -7.73
CA ASN A 24 14.07 -17.91 -8.07
C ASN A 24 12.97 -17.37 -8.99
N LEU A 25 13.04 -16.09 -9.38
CA LEU A 25 12.04 -15.46 -10.23
C LEU A 25 12.23 -15.88 -11.69
N THR A 26 11.16 -16.33 -12.32
CA THR A 26 11.13 -16.68 -13.75
C THR A 26 10.99 -15.45 -14.67
N ILE A 27 10.84 -14.25 -14.09
CA ILE A 27 10.70 -12.97 -14.79
C ILE A 27 11.99 -12.16 -14.82
N SER A 28 12.05 -11.13 -15.66
CA SER A 28 13.15 -10.17 -15.69
C SER A 28 13.43 -9.59 -14.29
N LYS A 29 14.58 -9.91 -13.71
CA LYS A 29 14.99 -9.45 -12.37
C LYS A 29 15.05 -7.93 -12.27
N GLN A 30 15.43 -7.24 -13.35
CA GLN A 30 15.47 -5.78 -13.38
C GLN A 30 14.07 -5.18 -13.31
N GLU A 31 13.15 -5.68 -14.12
CA GLU A 31 11.75 -5.24 -14.14
C GLU A 31 11.06 -5.57 -12.81
N ALA A 32 11.32 -6.77 -12.29
CA ALA A 32 10.76 -7.21 -11.02
C ALA A 32 11.17 -6.29 -9.85
N LYS A 33 12.46 -5.91 -9.82
CA LYS A 33 12.99 -4.97 -8.83
C LYS A 33 12.42 -3.56 -8.99
N ALA A 34 12.20 -3.12 -10.23
CA ALA A 34 11.56 -1.83 -10.49
C ALA A 34 10.14 -1.81 -9.91
N TYR A 35 9.32 -2.83 -10.18
CA TYR A 35 7.97 -2.92 -9.61
C TYR A 35 7.94 -2.99 -8.08
N SER A 36 8.87 -3.74 -7.47
CA SER A 36 8.95 -3.80 -5.99
C SER A 36 9.35 -2.47 -5.38
N LYS A 37 10.29 -1.76 -6.02
CA LYS A 37 10.69 -0.43 -5.58
C LYS A 37 9.53 0.56 -5.71
N ASP A 38 8.85 0.58 -6.85
CA ASP A 38 7.71 1.47 -7.10
C ASP A 38 6.60 1.23 -6.07
N LEU A 39 6.27 -0.04 -5.78
CA LEU A 39 5.28 -0.40 -4.76
C LEU A 39 5.72 0.06 -3.37
N SER A 40 6.98 -0.19 -3.00
CA SER A 40 7.51 0.21 -1.69
C SER A 40 7.51 1.73 -1.52
N THR A 41 7.88 2.47 -2.56
CA THR A 41 7.83 3.93 -2.57
C THR A 41 6.41 4.44 -2.48
N TYR A 42 5.46 3.84 -3.21
CA TYR A 42 4.05 4.19 -3.14
C TYR A 42 3.48 3.98 -1.72
N CYS A 43 3.69 2.81 -1.13
CA CYS A 43 3.21 2.54 0.23
C CYS A 43 3.89 3.42 1.27
N GLY A 44 5.17 3.74 1.10
CA GLY A 44 5.88 4.68 1.98
C GLY A 44 5.24 6.07 1.96
N ARG A 45 4.98 6.61 0.75
CA ARG A 45 4.31 7.90 0.59
C ARG A 45 2.89 7.87 1.15
N LEU A 46 2.12 6.82 0.86
CA LEU A 46 0.75 6.68 1.36
C LEU A 46 0.72 6.71 2.90
N LEU A 47 1.66 6.02 3.56
CA LEU A 47 1.76 6.04 5.02
C LEU A 47 2.11 7.43 5.54
N GLU A 48 3.10 8.10 4.94
CA GLU A 48 3.52 9.46 5.32
C GLU A 48 2.37 10.48 5.16
N GLU A 49 1.72 10.50 4.00
CA GLU A 49 0.56 11.37 3.73
C GLU A 49 -0.60 11.09 4.70
N THR A 50 -0.90 9.81 4.95
CA THR A 50 -1.98 9.42 5.86
C THR A 50 -1.67 9.81 7.31
N GLU A 51 -0.42 9.67 7.74
CA GLU A 51 0.04 10.07 9.09
C GLU A 51 -0.10 11.58 9.29
N ASP A 52 0.38 12.37 8.33
CA ASP A 52 0.29 13.84 8.36
C ASP A 52 -1.17 14.31 8.40
N GLU A 53 -2.03 13.75 7.56
CA GLU A 53 -3.45 14.10 7.54
C GLU A 53 -4.16 13.72 8.85
N LEU A 54 -3.91 12.52 9.37
CA LEU A 54 -4.46 12.09 10.65
C LEU A 54 -4.00 13.01 11.79
N ALA A 55 -2.72 13.38 11.82
CA ALA A 55 -2.17 14.27 12.83
C ALA A 55 -2.85 15.66 12.79
N GLU A 56 -3.09 16.21 11.60
CA GLU A 56 -3.83 17.47 11.43
C GLU A 56 -5.28 17.37 11.92
N MET A 57 -5.95 16.24 11.70
CA MET A 57 -7.31 16.04 12.23
C MET A 57 -7.33 15.94 13.75
N ILE A 58 -6.33 15.29 14.35
CA ILE A 58 -6.19 15.21 15.82
C ILE A 58 -5.97 16.60 16.40
N LYS A 59 -5.06 17.40 15.83
CA LYS A 59 -4.78 18.78 16.28
C LYS A 59 -6.01 19.68 16.22
N LYS A 60 -6.88 19.48 15.22
CA LYS A 60 -8.15 20.21 15.06
C LYS A 60 -9.25 19.74 16.03
N GLY A 61 -9.02 18.65 16.77
CA GLY A 61 -10.02 18.06 17.67
C GLY A 61 -11.10 17.26 16.93
N SER A 62 -10.87 16.90 15.67
CA SER A 62 -11.83 16.15 14.84
C SER A 62 -11.83 14.65 15.13
N VAL A 63 -10.87 14.16 15.94
CA VAL A 63 -10.71 12.73 16.27
C VAL A 63 -11.14 12.49 17.71
N ARG A 64 -12.13 11.62 17.93
CA ARG A 64 -12.51 11.16 19.27
C ARG A 64 -11.77 9.86 19.62
N GLY A 65 -11.61 9.59 20.91
CA GLY A 65 -11.02 8.34 21.38
C GLY A 65 -11.82 7.14 20.87
N GLY A 66 -11.17 6.25 20.12
CA GLY A 66 -11.80 5.07 19.50
C GLY A 66 -12.09 5.20 18.00
N ASP A 67 -12.09 6.41 17.44
CA ASP A 67 -12.48 6.64 16.03
C ASP A 67 -11.33 6.52 15.01
N VAL A 68 -10.09 6.36 15.49
CA VAL A 68 -8.88 6.33 14.65
C VAL A 68 -8.97 5.27 13.56
N SER A 69 -9.48 4.08 13.86
CA SER A 69 -9.62 3.01 12.86
C SER A 69 -10.64 3.38 11.78
N THR A 70 -11.80 3.91 12.16
CA THR A 70 -12.84 4.37 11.23
C THR A 70 -12.30 5.44 10.29
N ILE A 71 -11.59 6.43 10.86
CA ILE A 71 -11.00 7.54 10.12
C ILE A 71 -9.96 7.05 9.09
N LEU A 72 -9.02 6.22 9.53
CA LEU A 72 -7.99 5.68 8.64
C LEU A 72 -8.60 4.87 7.50
N CYS A 73 -9.61 4.06 7.80
CA CYS A 73 -10.22 3.09 6.88
C CYS A 73 -11.22 3.74 5.90
N GLN A 74 -12.04 4.68 6.39
CA GLN A 74 -13.15 5.28 5.63
C GLN A 74 -12.81 6.67 5.08
N ASP A 75 -12.17 7.53 5.86
CA ASP A 75 -12.00 8.95 5.52
C ASP A 75 -10.68 9.21 4.79
N LEU A 76 -9.56 8.69 5.31
CA LEU A 76 -8.22 8.98 4.78
C LEU A 76 -7.83 8.03 3.64
N SER A 77 -7.89 6.71 3.87
CA SER A 77 -7.47 5.75 2.85
C SER A 77 -8.57 5.40 1.84
N ALA A 78 -9.85 5.65 2.19
CA ALA A 78 -11.04 5.28 1.40
C ALA A 78 -11.04 3.81 0.90
N HIS A 79 -10.28 2.92 1.55
CA HIS A 79 -10.13 1.53 1.13
C HIS A 79 -11.20 0.60 1.72
N CYS A 80 -11.93 1.07 2.73
CA CYS A 80 -12.96 0.29 3.39
C CYS A 80 -14.34 0.71 2.90
N SER A 81 -15.04 -0.21 2.24
CA SER A 81 -16.47 -0.03 2.00
C SER A 81 -17.17 0.01 3.35
N ARG A 82 -18.02 1.03 3.55
CA ARG A 82 -18.87 1.13 4.73
C ARG A 82 -19.84 -0.04 4.69
N THR A 83 -19.50 -1.12 5.38
CA THR A 83 -20.41 -2.26 5.56
C THR A 83 -21.69 -1.71 6.17
N ARG A 84 -22.79 -1.88 5.42
CA ARG A 84 -24.11 -1.41 5.78
C ARG A 84 -24.67 -2.20 6.96
#